data_AF-A0A0C9VME1-F1
#
_entry.id   AF-A0A0C9VME1-F1
#
_cell.length_a   1.000
_cell.length_b   1.000
_cell.length_c   1.000
_cell.angle_alpha   90.00
_cell.angle_beta   90.00
_cell.angle_gamma   90.00
#
_symmetry.space_group_name_H-M   'P 1'
#
loop_
_entity.id
_entity.type
_entity.pdbx_description
1 polymer ?
#
loop_
_entity_poly.entity_id
_entity_poly.type
_entity_poly.pdbx_seq_one_letter_code
_entity_poly.pdbx_strand_id
1 'polypeptide(L)'
;AISKWQTEWEPEAEWDRNFNIALRRAQEKAWRGTDKFFRGCESHAREGRSLLRQLQRVAQTLGAGRIPREHLVDKYLQVFDLIVVLMSEVKFFEVKLHEYAPSIPLSKVSEI
;
A
#
# COMPACT_ATOMS: atom_id res chain seq x y z
N ALA A 1 -7.65 8.31 -10.07
CA ALA A 1 -7.86 7.05 -9.34
C ALA A 1 -6.75 6.86 -8.31
N ILE A 2 -5.49 6.79 -8.76
CA ILE A 2 -4.31 6.66 -7.91
C ILE A 2 -4.10 7.84 -6.94
N SER A 3 -4.29 9.09 -7.40
CA SER A 3 -4.23 10.27 -6.52
C SER A 3 -5.29 10.30 -5.42
N LYS A 4 -6.31 9.46 -5.51
CA LYS A 4 -7.34 9.28 -4.47
C LYS A 4 -7.10 8.04 -3.60
N TRP A 5 -6.15 7.19 -3.99
CA TRP A 5 -5.80 5.98 -3.24
C TRP A 5 -4.71 6.26 -2.22
N GLN A 6 -3.72 7.11 -2.53
CA GLN A 6 -2.63 7.41 -1.59
C GLN A 6 -3.17 7.92 -0.26
N THR A 7 -2.56 7.47 0.83
CA THR A 7 -2.82 8.07 2.14
C THR A 7 -2.43 9.54 2.16
N GLU A 8 -3.20 10.33 2.90
CA GLU A 8 -2.89 11.74 3.21
C GLU A 8 -1.73 11.86 4.23
N TRP A 9 -0.97 10.79 4.47
CA TRP A 9 0.04 10.73 5.53
C TRP A 9 1.38 11.35 5.13
N GLU A 10 1.41 12.14 4.05
CA GLU A 10 2.59 12.89 3.59
C GLU A 10 3.79 11.91 3.29
N PRO A 11 5.06 12.33 3.13
CA PRO A 11 6.08 11.48 2.51
C PRO A 11 6.42 10.25 3.37
N GLU A 12 6.99 9.22 2.73
CA GLU A 12 7.30 7.90 3.34
C GLU A 12 7.99 7.96 4.70
N ALA A 13 8.84 8.97 4.93
CA ALA A 13 9.51 9.21 6.20
C ALA A 13 8.56 9.41 7.39
N GLU A 14 7.34 9.89 7.17
CA GLU A 14 6.36 10.18 8.22
C GLU A 14 5.35 9.04 8.44
N TRP A 15 5.36 8.00 7.60
CA TRP A 15 4.34 6.95 7.62
C TRP A 15 4.23 6.23 8.96
N ASP A 16 5.36 5.85 9.57
CA ASP A 16 5.35 5.14 10.85
C ASP A 16 4.75 5.99 11.98
N ARG A 17 5.18 7.27 12.05
CA ARG A 17 4.66 8.23 13.01
C ARG A 17 3.16 8.45 12.82
N ASN A 18 2.71 8.66 11.59
CA ASN A 18 1.31 8.92 11.27
C ASN A 18 0.43 7.69 11.50
N PHE A 19 0.91 6.50 11.18
CA PHE A 19 0.26 5.23 11.53
C PHE A 19 0.05 5.12 13.04
N ASN A 20 1.09 5.37 13.84
CA ASN A 20 1.02 5.30 15.30
C ASN A 20 0.08 6.35 15.90
N ILE A 21 -0.02 7.55 15.31
CA ILE A 21 -1.01 8.55 15.69
C ILE A 21 -2.43 8.07 15.37
N ALA A 22 -2.66 7.54 14.17
CA ALA A 22 -3.96 7.04 13.75
C ALA A 22 -4.43 5.84 14.58
N LEU A 23 -3.51 4.90 14.89
CA LEU A 23 -3.77 3.75 15.75
C LEU A 23 -4.15 4.18 17.17
N ARG A 24 -3.41 5.10 17.79
CA ARG A 24 -3.76 5.62 19.12
C ARG A 24 -5.15 6.24 19.16
N ARG A 25 -5.47 7.08 18.18
CA ARG A 25 -6.82 7.67 18.03
C ARG A 25 -7.92 6.62 17.82
N ALA A 26 -7.59 5.51 17.16
CA ALA A 26 -8.53 4.40 16.98
C ALA A 26 -8.75 3.64 18.30
N GLN A 27 -7.69 3.44 19.08
CA GLN A 27 -7.72 2.78 20.39
C GLN A 27 -8.49 3.59 21.44
N GLU A 28 -8.43 4.92 21.38
CA GLU A 28 -9.27 5.81 22.21
C GLU A 28 -10.77 5.58 21.99
N LYS A 29 -11.18 5.06 20.83
CA LYS A 29 -12.57 4.70 20.49
C LYS A 29 -12.93 3.26 20.87
N ALA A 30 -12.15 2.66 21.76
CA ALA A 30 -12.26 1.27 22.22
C ALA A 30 -12.12 0.24 21.07
N TRP A 31 -12.39 -1.04 21.39
CA TRP A 31 -12.12 -2.18 20.50
C TRP A 31 -12.69 -2.01 19.08
N ARG A 32 -13.91 -1.46 18.94
CA ARG A 32 -14.53 -1.23 17.62
C ARG A 32 -13.75 -0.23 16.75
N GLY A 33 -13.13 0.77 17.38
CA GLY A 33 -12.31 1.76 16.70
C GLY A 33 -11.06 1.12 16.12
N THR A 34 -10.33 0.37 16.95
CA THR A 34 -9.14 -0.40 16.55
C THR A 34 -9.46 -1.39 15.43
N ASP A 35 -10.55 -2.14 15.56
CA ASP A 35 -10.95 -3.15 14.58
C ASP A 35 -11.30 -2.51 13.22
N LYS A 36 -12.01 -1.38 13.24
CA LYS A 36 -12.31 -0.59 12.04
C LYS A 36 -11.04 -0.03 11.39
N PHE A 37 -10.08 0.42 12.18
CA PHE A 37 -8.81 0.94 11.68
C PHE A 37 -8.02 -0.13 10.93
N PHE A 38 -7.86 -1.33 11.51
CA PHE A 38 -7.14 -2.41 10.84
C PHE A 38 -7.86 -2.94 9.59
N ARG A 39 -9.20 -3.04 9.60
CA ARG A 39 -9.96 -3.33 8.37
C ARG A 39 -9.77 -2.28 7.28
N GLY A 40 -9.65 -1.01 7.67
CA GLY A 40 -9.30 0.07 6.75
C GLY A 40 -7.91 -0.13 6.12
N CYS A 41 -6.91 -0.42 6.94
CA CYS A 41 -5.55 -0.73 6.48
C CYS A 41 -5.53 -1.93 5.53
N GLU A 42 -6.28 -3.00 5.85
CA GLU A 42 -6.39 -4.19 5.00
C GLU A 42 -7.04 -3.88 3.64
N SER A 43 -8.14 -3.12 3.63
CA SER A 43 -8.78 -2.71 2.38
C SER A 43 -7.84 -1.85 1.54
N HIS A 44 -7.14 -0.91 2.17
CA HIS A 44 -6.17 -0.04 1.50
C HIS A 44 -5.06 -0.83 0.82
N ALA A 45 -4.43 -1.77 1.54
CA ALA A 45 -3.39 -2.64 0.99
C ALA A 45 -3.92 -3.53 -0.14
N ARG A 46 -5.14 -4.06 -0.01
CA ARG A 46 -5.80 -4.86 -1.05
C ARG A 46 -6.09 -4.04 -2.32
N GLU A 47 -6.59 -2.82 -2.17
CA GLU A 47 -6.82 -1.89 -3.28
C GLU A 47 -5.51 -1.51 -3.97
N GLY A 48 -4.46 -1.22 -3.20
CA GLY A 48 -3.13 -0.94 -3.73
C GLY A 48 -2.55 -2.11 -4.54
N ARG A 49 -2.71 -3.36 -4.05
CA ARG A 49 -2.34 -4.56 -4.83
C ARG A 49 -3.12 -4.68 -6.13
N SER A 50 -4.41 -4.33 -6.12
CA SER A 50 -5.22 -4.32 -7.35
C SER A 50 -4.69 -3.29 -8.35
N LEU A 51 -4.31 -2.10 -7.88
CA LEU A 51 -3.72 -1.05 -8.71
C LEU A 51 -2.34 -1.47 -9.26
N LEU A 52 -1.48 -2.10 -8.45
CA LEU A 52 -0.19 -2.65 -8.91
C LEU A 52 -0.38 -3.67 -10.04
N ARG A 53 -1.37 -4.56 -9.95
CA ARG A 53 -1.70 -5.51 -11.03
C ARG A 53 -2.17 -4.79 -12.31
N GLN A 54 -2.92 -3.70 -12.17
CA GLN A 54 -3.34 -2.89 -13.32
C GLN A 54 -2.14 -2.20 -13.97
N LEU A 55 -1.23 -1.62 -13.17
CA LEU A 55 0.00 -1.00 -13.67
C LEU A 55 0.92 -2.01 -14.35
N GLN A 56 1.01 -3.23 -13.84
CA GLN A 56 1.76 -4.31 -14.49
C GLN A 56 1.22 -4.59 -15.91
N ARG A 57 -0.11 -4.61 -16.09
CA ARG A 57 -0.73 -4.79 -17.42
C ARG A 57 -0.46 -3.60 -18.34
N VAL A 58 -0.46 -2.38 -17.80
CA VAL A 58 -0.11 -1.16 -18.56
C VAL A 58 1.35 -1.24 -19.02
N ALA A 59 2.28 -1.59 -18.13
CA ALA A 59 3.69 -1.74 -18.46
C ALA A 59 3.92 -2.80 -19.54
N GLN A 60 3.23 -3.94 -19.48
CA GLN A 60 3.26 -4.97 -20.52
C GLN A 60 2.78 -4.45 -21.87
N THR A 61 1.70 -3.66 -21.88
CA THR A 61 1.14 -3.07 -23.10
C THR A 61 2.09 -2.04 -23.72
N LEU A 62 2.73 -1.22 -22.88
CA LEU A 62 3.74 -0.25 -23.33
C LEU A 62 4.93 -0.93 -24.00
N GLY A 63 5.38 -2.07 -23.47
CA GLY A 63 6.47 -2.85 -24.07
C GLY A 63 6.12 -3.53 -25.40
N ALA A 64 4.83 -3.73 -25.70
CA ALA A 64 4.35 -4.38 -26.93
C ALA A 64 3.94 -3.40 -28.04
N GLY A 65 3.83 -2.10 -27.74
CA GLY A 65 3.31 -1.09 -28.67
C GLY A 65 4.37 -0.47 -29.58
N ARG A 66 3.94 0.07 -30.74
CA ARG A 66 4.75 0.93 -31.62
C ARG A 66 4.72 2.40 -31.16
N ILE A 67 5.04 2.67 -29.90
CA ILE A 67 5.12 4.04 -29.38
C ILE A 67 6.48 4.63 -29.82
N PRO A 68 6.53 5.89 -30.33
CA PRO A 68 7.81 6.57 -30.59
C PRO A 68 8.73 6.53 -29.36
N ARG A 69 10.02 6.30 -29.59
CA ARG A 69 10.98 6.01 -28.52
C ARG A 69 11.06 7.10 -27.47
N GLU A 70 10.97 8.38 -27.86
CA GLU A 70 10.98 9.50 -26.92
C GLU A 70 9.78 9.48 -25.94
N HIS A 71 8.58 9.19 -26.43
CA HIS A 71 7.38 9.12 -25.60
C HIS A 71 7.29 7.84 -24.77
N LEU A 72 7.97 6.77 -25.21
CA LEU A 72 8.03 5.51 -24.47
C LEU A 72 8.84 5.65 -23.17
N VAL A 73 9.96 6.38 -23.21
CA VAL A 73 10.83 6.59 -22.02
C VAL A 73 10.09 7.36 -20.94
N ASP A 74 9.48 8.50 -21.29
CA ASP A 74 8.74 9.32 -20.31
C ASP A 74 7.58 8.55 -19.68
N LYS A 75 6.85 7.77 -20.49
CA LYS A 75 5.74 6.94 -19.98
C LYS A 75 6.22 5.79 -19.12
N TYR A 76 7.35 5.19 -19.46
CA TYR A 76 7.94 4.14 -18.65
C TYR A 76 8.37 4.68 -17.28
N LEU A 77 9.07 5.82 -17.24
CA LEU A 77 9.49 6.46 -16.00
C LEU A 77 8.28 6.82 -15.12
N GLN A 78 7.24 7.43 -15.70
CA GLN A 78 6.00 7.73 -14.97
C GLN A 78 5.34 6.48 -14.37
N VAL A 79 5.28 5.38 -15.13
CA VAL A 79 4.71 4.11 -14.63
C VAL A 79 5.60 3.49 -13.55
N PHE A 80 6.92 3.57 -13.73
CA PHE A 80 7.89 3.05 -12.77
C PHE A 80 7.82 3.79 -11.43
N ASP A 81 7.90 5.13 -11.45
CA ASP A 81 7.80 5.96 -10.24
C ASP A 81 6.50 5.65 -9.49
N LEU A 82 5.43 5.45 -10.24
CA LEU A 82 4.14 5.13 -9.66
C LEU A 82 4.09 3.73 -9.05
N ILE A 83 4.70 2.73 -9.69
CA ILE A 83 4.85 1.39 -9.12
C ILE A 83 5.66 1.48 -7.82
N VAL A 84 6.76 2.22 -7.80
CA VAL A 84 7.61 2.37 -6.60
C VAL A 84 6.79 2.92 -5.44
N VAL A 85 6.09 4.04 -5.64
CA VAL A 85 5.29 4.67 -4.58
C VAL A 85 4.17 3.74 -4.09
N LEU A 86 3.41 3.12 -5.00
CA LEU A 86 2.34 2.19 -4.62
C LEU A 86 2.88 0.97 -3.87
N MET A 87 4.00 0.42 -4.33
CA MET A 87 4.60 -0.77 -3.75
C MET A 87 5.13 -0.50 -2.34
N SER A 88 5.81 0.63 -2.13
CA SER A 88 6.27 1.04 -0.80
C SER A 88 5.10 1.18 0.17
N GLU A 89 4.04 1.89 -0.23
CA GLU A 89 2.89 2.14 0.64
C GLU A 89 2.10 0.85 0.95
N VAL A 90 1.84 0.00 -0.07
CA VAL A 90 1.24 -1.32 0.15
C VAL A 90 2.09 -2.15 1.11
N LYS A 91 3.41 -2.16 0.91
CA LYS A 91 4.30 -2.98 1.74
C LYS A 91 4.32 -2.49 3.19
N PHE A 92 4.32 -1.17 3.39
CA PHE A 92 4.21 -0.58 4.71
C PHE A 92 2.96 -1.09 5.44
N PHE A 93 1.78 -1.00 4.81
CA PHE A 93 0.53 -1.49 5.42
C PHE A 93 0.51 -2.99 5.66
N GLU A 94 1.03 -3.81 4.72
CA GLU A 94 1.13 -5.25 4.91
C GLU A 94 2.03 -5.62 6.10
N VAL A 95 3.15 -4.92 6.28
CA VAL A 95 4.05 -5.11 7.42
C VAL A 95 3.35 -4.72 8.73
N LYS A 96 2.69 -3.56 8.77
CA LYS A 96 1.95 -3.12 9.97
C LYS A 96 0.79 -4.05 10.32
N LEU A 97 0.06 -4.57 9.34
CA LEU A 97 -0.98 -5.57 9.59
C LEU A 97 -0.38 -6.85 10.17
N HIS A 98 0.76 -7.30 9.66
CA HIS A 98 1.45 -8.47 10.19
C HIS A 98 1.95 -8.26 11.63
N GLU A 99 2.48 -7.08 11.96
CA GLU A 99 2.96 -6.73 13.29
C GLU A 99 1.83 -6.69 14.35
N TYR A 100 0.69 -6.08 14.02
CA TYR A 100 -0.34 -5.74 15.01
C TYR A 100 -1.60 -6.60 14.95
N ALA A 101 -1.87 -7.25 13.82
CA ALA A 101 -3.05 -8.09 13.61
C ALA A 101 -2.65 -9.38 12.87
N PRO A 102 -1.71 -10.17 13.40
CA PRO A 102 -1.24 -11.36 12.71
C PRO A 102 -2.38 -12.38 12.61
N SER A 103 -2.51 -12.98 11.43
CA SER A 103 -3.47 -14.07 11.16
C SER A 103 -3.19 -15.32 12.01
N ILE A 104 -1.97 -15.49 12.50
CA ILE A 104 -1.56 -16.50 13.48
C ILE A 104 -1.04 -15.77 14.72
N PRO A 105 -1.59 -16.01 15.93
CA PRO A 105 -1.04 -15.43 17.15
C PRO A 105 0.46 -15.75 17.25
N LEU A 106 1.29 -14.76 17.55
CA LEU A 106 2.75 -14.94 17.64
C LEU A 106 3.16 -16.07 18.60
N SER A 107 2.33 -16.37 19.61
CA SER A 107 2.50 -17.49 20.53
C SER A 107 2.41 -18.88 19.89
N LYS A 108 1.90 -18.99 18.66
CA LYS A 108 1.74 -20.25 17.91
C LYS A 108 2.72 -20.41 16.75
N VAL A 109 3.58 -19.41 16.50
CA VAL A 109 4.52 -19.42 15.37
C VAL A 109 5.68 -20.39 15.60
N SER A 110 6.00 -20.70 16.86
CA SER A 110 7.02 -21.68 17.26
C SER A 110 6.57 -23.15 17.17
N GLU A 111 5.32 -23.42 16.81
CA GLU A 111 4.76 -24.79 16.68
C GLU A 111 4.70 -25.28 15.23
N ILE A 112 5.30 -24.54 14.28
CA ILE A 112 5.40 -24.86 12.85
C ILE A 112 6.86 -25.15 12.51
#